data_AF-M2U9M8-F1
#
_entry.id   AF-M2U9M8-F1
#
_cell.length_a   1.000
_cell.length_b   1.000
_cell.length_c   1.000
_cell.angle_alpha   90.00
_cell.angle_beta   90.00
_cell.angle_gamma   90.00
#
_symmetry.space_group_name_H-M   'P 1'
#
loop_
_entity.id
_entity.type
_entity.pdbx_description
1 polymer ?
#
loop_
_entity_poly.entity_id
_entity_poly.type
_entity_poly.pdbx_seq_one_letter_code
_entity_poly.pdbx_strand_id
1 'polypeptide(L)'
;MTFRCKRCEEKNLRCFVDTATGRCAGCISVAAACSLFVSEEEWEKVHAEKRKKRLEIARAEERQALAAAEASRAAAETSRLRRELLETEAREQEFADRDLAILNLQDRAKEQAEGNSAPG
;
A
#
# COMPACT_ATOMS: atom_id res chain seq x y z
N MET A 1 12.04 32.97 23.73
CA MET A 1 10.63 32.62 24.02
C MET A 1 10.37 32.89 25.50
N THR A 2 9.29 33.60 25.84
CA THR A 2 8.89 33.78 27.24
C THR A 2 7.91 32.69 27.63
N PHE A 3 8.35 31.72 28.42
CA PHE A 3 7.46 30.70 28.99
C PHE A 3 6.52 31.36 30.00
N ARG A 4 5.21 31.27 29.74
CA ARG A 4 4.16 31.82 30.60
C ARG A 4 3.10 30.76 30.85
N CYS A 5 2.57 30.68 32.06
CA CYS A 5 1.35 29.93 32.28
C CYS A 5 0.17 30.65 31.62
N LYS A 6 -0.92 29.93 31.34
CA LYS A 6 -2.09 30.44 30.61
C LYS A 6 -2.64 31.74 31.20
N ARG A 7 -2.74 31.83 32.53
CA ARG A 7 -3.18 33.05 33.23
C ARG A 7 -2.23 34.24 33.01
N CYS A 8 -0.92 34.03 33.08
CA CYS A 8 0.05 35.11 32.86
C CYS A 8 0.06 35.55 31.40
N GLU A 9 -0.19 34.63 30.47
CA GLU A 9 -0.34 34.95 29.05
C GLU A 9 -1.61 35.77 28.79
N GLU A 10 -2.77 35.30 29.25
CA GLU A 10 -4.07 35.98 29.10
C GLU A 10 -4.07 37.39 29.70
N LYS A 11 -3.39 37.59 30.83
CA LYS A 11 -3.32 38.89 31.53
C LYS A 11 -2.12 39.73 31.13
N ASN A 12 -1.31 39.28 30.17
CA ASN A 12 -0.05 39.89 29.76
C ASN A 12 0.89 40.22 30.94
N LEU A 13 0.95 39.33 31.92
CA LEU A 13 1.81 39.46 33.09
C LEU A 13 3.16 38.75 32.88
N ARG A 14 4.19 39.19 33.60
CA ARG A 14 5.44 38.42 33.70
C ARG A 14 5.21 37.15 34.51
N CYS A 15 5.70 36.02 34.02
CA CYS A 15 5.59 34.73 34.68
C CYS A 15 6.94 34.39 35.35
N PHE A 16 7.04 34.64 36.66
CA PHE A 16 8.20 34.26 37.45
C PHE A 16 8.01 32.84 37.96
N VAL A 17 8.81 31.91 37.45
CA VAL A 17 8.70 30.48 37.75
C VAL A 17 9.37 30.19 39.09
N ASP A 18 8.63 29.52 39.98
CA ASP A 18 9.18 28.85 41.15
C ASP A 18 9.29 27.36 40.84
N THR A 19 10.53 26.88 40.74
CA THR A 19 10.83 25.48 40.39
C THR A 19 10.58 24.51 41.55
N ALA A 20 10.55 24.99 42.80
CA ALA A 20 10.28 24.13 43.95
C ALA A 20 8.80 23.71 44.01
N THR A 21 7.90 24.61 43.60
CA THR A 21 6.45 24.36 43.61
C THR A 21 5.88 24.03 42.23
N GLY A 22 6.66 24.21 41.16
CA GLY A 22 6.20 24.04 39.79
C GLY A 22 5.14 25.07 39.38
N ARG A 23 5.03 26.19 40.10
CA ARG A 23 4.02 27.23 39.86
C ARG A 23 4.70 28.57 39.65
N CYS A 24 4.01 29.52 39.04
CA CYS A 24 4.53 30.89 38.97
C CYS A 24 4.13 31.69 40.21
N ALA A 25 4.99 32.61 40.64
CA ALA A 25 4.79 33.46 41.82
C ALA A 25 3.43 34.19 41.80
N GLY A 26 3.01 34.65 40.62
CA GLY A 26 1.72 35.31 40.45
C GLY A 26 0.52 34.39 40.65
N CYS A 27 0.64 33.08 40.36
CA CYS A 27 -0.41 32.10 40.65
C CYS A 27 -0.37 31.64 42.11
N ILE A 28 0.82 31.56 42.73
CA ILE A 28 0.99 31.26 44.15
C ILE A 28 0.32 32.35 45.00
N SER A 29 0.56 33.63 44.68
CA SER A 29 0.08 34.76 45.47
C SER A 29 -1.44 34.89 45.55
N VAL A 30 -2.16 34.35 44.56
CA VAL A 30 -3.62 34.37 44.51
C VAL A 30 -4.23 32.98 44.72
N ALA A 31 -3.41 32.00 45.12
CA ALA A 31 -3.80 30.59 45.24
C ALA A 31 -4.52 30.01 43.99
N ALA A 32 -4.22 30.50 42.78
CA ALA A 32 -4.87 30.06 41.53
C ALA A 32 -4.08 28.93 40.84
N ALA A 33 -4.77 28.04 40.14
CA ALA A 33 -4.14 27.01 39.32
C ALA A 33 -3.10 27.62 38.35
N CYS A 34 -2.01 26.89 38.12
CA CYS A 34 -0.92 27.33 37.26
C CYS A 34 -0.65 26.26 36.20
N SER A 35 -0.97 26.54 34.94
CA SER A 35 -0.72 25.62 33.81
C SER A 35 0.70 25.76 33.26
N LEU A 36 1.67 26.06 34.11
CA LEU A 36 3.06 26.27 33.69
C LEU A 36 3.70 24.95 33.23
N PHE A 37 3.34 23.85 33.90
CA PHE A 37 3.73 22.50 33.54
C PHE A 37 2.47 21.69 33.21
N VAL A 38 2.60 20.81 32.22
CA VAL A 38 1.59 19.80 31.89
C VAL A 38 1.59 18.76 33.00
N SER A 39 0.40 18.35 33.43
CA SER A 39 0.27 17.35 34.50
C SER A 39 0.76 15.97 34.06
N GLU A 40 1.18 15.14 35.02
CA GLU A 40 1.52 13.73 34.75
C GLU A 40 0.35 12.98 34.11
N GLU A 41 -0.88 13.30 34.50
CA GLU A 41 -2.10 12.70 33.92
C GLU A 41 -2.25 13.03 32.44
N GLU A 42 -2.01 14.29 32.05
CA GLU A 42 -2.04 14.70 30.64
C GLU A 42 -0.92 14.03 29.82
N TRP A 43 0.27 13.90 30.40
CA TRP A 43 1.34 13.12 29.78
C TRP A 43 0.97 11.65 29.59
N GLU A 44 0.40 11.02 30.60
CA GLU A 44 0.00 9.61 30.52
C GLU A 44 -1.10 9.39 29.49
N LYS A 45 -2.06 10.32 29.35
CA LYS A 45 -3.05 10.29 28.26
C LYS A 45 -2.37 10.28 26.89
N VAL A 46 -1.44 11.20 26.64
CA VAL A 46 -0.69 11.26 25.37
C VAL A 46 0.12 9.99 25.15
N HIS A 47 0.75 9.46 26.19
CA HIS A 47 1.51 8.21 26.09
C HIS A 47 0.61 7.00 25.79
N ALA A 48 -0.56 6.91 26.44
CA ALA A 48 -1.54 5.86 26.17
C ALA A 48 -2.07 5.93 24.75
N GLU A 49 -2.42 7.12 24.25
CA GLU A 49 -2.81 7.32 22.85
C GLU A 49 -1.70 6.93 21.89
N LYS A 50 -0.46 7.30 22.18
CA LYS A 50 0.71 6.93 21.36
C LYS A 50 0.91 5.41 21.33
N ARG A 51 0.76 4.72 22.47
CA ARG A 51 0.83 3.25 22.53
C ARG A 51 -0.29 2.60 21.70
N LYS A 52 -1.52 3.12 21.80
CA LYS A 52 -2.66 2.66 21.02
C LYS A 52 -2.42 2.83 19.50
N LYS A 53 -2.01 4.02 19.07
CA LYS A 53 -1.72 4.30 17.65
C LYS A 53 -0.58 3.43 17.11
N ARG A 54 0.47 3.20 17.89
CA ARG A 54 1.56 2.28 17.51
C ARG A 54 1.04 0.85 17.27
N LEU A 55 0.15 0.37 18.13
CA LEU A 55 -0.46 -0.95 17.96
C LEU A 55 -1.37 -1.00 16.72
N GLU A 56 -2.13 0.07 16.47
CA GLU A 56 -2.96 0.19 15.26
C GLU A 56 -2.12 0.19 13.98
N ILE A 57 -0.98 0.89 13.98
CA ILE A 57 -0.01 0.89 12.88
C ILE A 57 0.55 -0.53 12.66
N ALA A 58 1.04 -1.19 13.71
CA ALA A 58 1.59 -2.54 13.60
C ALA A 58 0.56 -3.54 13.02
N ARG A 59 -0.70 -3.45 13.45
CA ARG A 59 -1.80 -4.26 12.89
C ARG A 59 -2.11 -3.91 11.43
N ALA A 60 -1.97 -2.65 11.04
CA ALA A 60 -2.17 -2.23 9.65
C ALA A 60 -1.05 -2.73 8.75
N GLU A 61 0.20 -2.66 9.22
CA GLU A 61 1.38 -3.21 8.52
C GLU A 61 1.26 -4.72 8.35
N GLU A 62 0.81 -5.45 9.38
CA GLU A 62 0.53 -6.89 9.29
C GLU A 62 -0.51 -7.20 8.20
N ARG A 63 -1.63 -6.45 8.18
CA ARG A 63 -2.66 -6.61 7.13
C ARG A 63 -2.10 -6.31 5.73
N GLN A 64 -1.26 -5.29 5.59
CA GLN A 64 -0.62 -4.96 4.32
C GLN A 64 0.32 -6.07 3.85
N ALA A 65 1.10 -6.66 4.75
CA ALA A 65 1.99 -7.77 4.44
C ALA A 65 1.21 -9.01 3.95
N LEU A 66 0.10 -9.35 4.61
CA LEU A 66 -0.77 -10.44 4.19
C LEU A 66 -1.39 -10.20 2.81
N ALA A 67 -1.89 -8.98 2.57
CA ALA A 67 -2.45 -8.61 1.26
C ALA A 67 -1.39 -8.65 0.14
N ALA A 68 -0.15 -8.21 0.43
CA ALA A 68 0.95 -8.28 -0.53
C ALA A 68 1.34 -9.73 -0.87
N ALA A 69 1.32 -10.63 0.11
CA ALA A 69 1.57 -12.05 -0.11
C ALA A 69 0.47 -12.69 -0.98
N GLU A 70 -0.79 -12.31 -0.77
CA GLU A 70 -1.91 -12.77 -1.60
C GLU A 70 -1.82 -12.25 -3.03
N ALA A 71 -1.53 -10.96 -3.22
CA ALA A 71 -1.33 -10.35 -4.53
C ALA A 71 -0.18 -11.04 -5.30
N SER A 72 0.91 -11.39 -4.60
CA SER A 72 2.04 -12.11 -5.19
C SER A 72 1.63 -13.51 -5.67
N ARG A 73 0.80 -14.23 -4.91
CA ARG A 73 0.25 -15.54 -5.32
C ARG A 73 -0.64 -15.41 -6.56
N ALA A 74 -1.53 -14.41 -6.59
CA ALA A 74 -2.40 -14.15 -7.73
C ALA A 74 -1.61 -13.79 -9.00
N ALA A 75 -0.52 -13.03 -8.86
CA ALA A 75 0.38 -12.69 -9.98
C ALA A 75 1.11 -13.93 -10.51
N ALA A 76 1.57 -14.82 -9.62
CA ALA A 76 2.18 -16.09 -10.01
C ALA A 76 1.19 -16.99 -10.77
N GLU A 77 -0.04 -17.08 -10.29
CA GLU A 77 -1.14 -17.81 -10.95
C GLU A 77 -1.42 -17.25 -12.35
N THR A 78 -1.55 -15.93 -12.46
CA THR A 78 -1.76 -15.24 -13.73
C THR A 78 -0.63 -15.52 -14.72
N SER A 79 0.62 -15.54 -14.24
CA SER A 79 1.79 -15.84 -15.06
C SER A 79 1.77 -17.29 -15.55
N ARG A 80 1.35 -18.24 -14.70
CA ARG A 80 1.17 -19.65 -15.08
C ARG A 80 0.11 -19.80 -16.17
N LEU A 81 -1.06 -19.19 -15.99
CA LEU A 81 -2.15 -19.26 -16.95
C LEU A 81 -1.78 -18.62 -18.30
N ARG A 82 -1.04 -17.51 -18.29
CA ARG A 82 -0.53 -16.90 -19.54
C ARG A 82 0.38 -17.83 -20.31
N ARG A 83 1.26 -18.57 -19.61
CA ARG A 83 2.13 -19.56 -20.26
C ARG A 83 1.28 -20.70 -20.87
N GLU A 84 0.32 -21.23 -20.14
CA GLU A 84 -0.57 -22.30 -20.63
C GLU A 84 -1.40 -21.85 -21.84
N LEU A 85 -1.83 -20.58 -21.85
CA LEU A 85 -2.50 -19.99 -23.01
C LEU A 85 -1.58 -19.95 -24.23
N LEU A 86 -0.35 -19.43 -24.08
CA LEU A 86 0.63 -19.39 -25.16
C LEU A 86 0.97 -20.79 -25.70
N GLU A 87 1.06 -21.79 -24.83
CA GLU A 87 1.26 -23.18 -25.23
C GLU A 87 0.07 -23.73 -26.04
N THR A 88 -1.14 -23.27 -25.74
CA THR A 88 -2.35 -23.66 -26.48
C THR A 88 -2.41 -22.95 -27.84
N GLU A 89 -2.12 -21.65 -27.87
CA GLU A 89 -2.04 -20.85 -29.11
C GLU A 89 -0.97 -21.40 -30.05
N ALA A 90 0.19 -21.82 -29.52
CA ALA A 90 1.23 -22.46 -30.32
C ALA A 90 0.74 -23.76 -30.99
N ARG A 91 -0.01 -24.61 -30.25
CA ARG A 91 -0.58 -25.84 -30.82
C ARG A 91 -1.65 -25.55 -31.86
N GLU A 92 -2.47 -24.52 -31.65
CA GLU A 92 -3.45 -24.06 -32.63
C GLU A 92 -2.76 -23.68 -33.94
N GLN A 93 -1.66 -22.92 -33.86
CA GLN A 93 -0.87 -22.56 -35.03
C GLN A 93 -0.28 -23.80 -35.73
N GLU A 94 0.27 -24.76 -34.98
CA GLU A 94 0.78 -26.01 -35.55
C GLU A 94 -0.29 -26.79 -36.33
N PHE A 95 -1.53 -26.78 -35.84
CA PHE A 95 -2.65 -27.42 -36.53
C PHE A 95 -2.99 -26.66 -37.82
N ALA A 96 -3.07 -25.32 -37.76
CA ALA A 96 -3.33 -24.49 -38.93
C ALA A 96 -2.26 -24.70 -40.03
N ASP A 97 -0.98 -24.75 -39.65
CA ASP A 97 0.13 -24.98 -40.57
C ASP A 97 0.04 -26.36 -41.24
N ARG A 98 -0.33 -27.39 -40.46
CA ARG A 98 -0.53 -28.75 -40.97
C ARG A 98 -1.67 -28.82 -41.96
N ASP A 99 -2.81 -28.24 -41.63
CA ASP A 99 -3.99 -28.22 -42.50
C ASP A 99 -3.70 -27.48 -43.81
N LEU A 100 -3.02 -26.34 -43.72
CA LEU A 100 -2.57 -25.58 -44.88
C LEU A 100 -1.63 -26.40 -45.78
N ALA A 101 -0.70 -27.16 -45.21
CA ALA A 101 0.18 -28.03 -45.99
C ALA A 101 -0.60 -29.12 -46.75
N ILE A 102 -1.64 -29.70 -46.14
CA ILE A 102 -2.51 -30.69 -46.80
C ILE A 102 -3.26 -30.05 -47.96
N LEU A 103 -3.85 -28.87 -47.76
CA LEU A 103 -4.56 -28.15 -48.82
C LEU A 103 -3.65 -27.85 -50.02
N ASN A 104 -2.44 -27.36 -49.77
CA ASN A 104 -1.46 -27.10 -50.83
C ASN A 104 -1.07 -28.36 -51.61
N LEU A 105 -0.95 -29.52 -50.94
CA LEU A 105 -0.69 -30.79 -51.62
C LEU A 105 -1.86 -31.21 -52.51
N GLN A 106 -3.11 -31.03 -52.04
CA GLN A 106 -4.30 -31.32 -52.84
C GLN A 106 -4.40 -30.43 -54.06
N ASP A 107 -4.16 -29.13 -53.92
CA ASP A 107 -4.24 -28.18 -55.03
C ASP A 107 -3.17 -28.47 -56.08
N ARG A 108 -1.94 -28.75 -55.67
CA ARG A 108 -0.88 -29.20 -56.60
C ARG A 108 -1.25 -30.49 -57.34
N ALA A 109 -1.88 -31.45 -56.66
CA ALA A 109 -2.31 -32.70 -57.29
C ALA A 109 -3.42 -32.45 -58.34
N LYS A 110 -4.36 -31.54 -58.06
CA LYS A 110 -5.38 -31.12 -59.02
C LYS A 110 -4.77 -30.43 -60.24
N GLU A 111 -3.88 -29.45 -60.03
CA GLU A 111 -3.17 -28.77 -61.12
C GLU A 111 -2.41 -29.75 -62.04
N GLN A 112 -1.76 -30.76 -61.46
CA GLN A 112 -1.07 -31.80 -62.22
C GLN A 112 -2.05 -32.69 -63.00
N ALA A 113 -3.18 -33.06 -62.42
CA ALA A 113 -4.20 -33.86 -63.11
C ALA A 113 -4.82 -33.08 -64.29
N GLU A 114 -5.06 -31.79 -64.13
CA GLU A 114 -5.60 -30.91 -65.18
C GLU A 114 -4.58 -30.67 -66.30
N GLY A 115 -3.31 -30.40 -65.96
CA GLY A 115 -2.24 -30.17 -66.94
C GLY A 115 -1.87 -31.42 -67.76
N ASN A 116 -2.00 -32.63 -67.19
CA ASN A 116 -1.71 -33.89 -67.87
C ASN A 116 -2.90 -34.40 -68.72
N SER A 117 -4.05 -33.74 -68.65
CA SER A 117 -5.28 -34.09 -69.38
C SER A 117 -5.50 -33.23 -70.64
N ALA A 118 -4.61 -32.29 -70.95
CA ALA A 118 -4.68 -31.49 -72.17
C ALA A 118 -4.26 -32.35 -73.39
N PRO A 119 -5.14 -32.55 -74.40
CA PRO A 119 -4.78 -33.30 -75.61
C PRO A 119 -3.86 -32.45 -76.49
N GLY A 120 -2.72 -33.04 -76.89
CA GLY A 120 -1.87 -32.51 -77.96
C GLY A 120 -2.47 -32.71 -79.34
#